data_AF-A0A093ZSZ3-F1
#
_entry.id   AF-A0A093ZSZ3-F1
#
_cell.length_a   1.000
_cell.length_b   1.000
_cell.length_c   1.000
_cell.angle_alpha   90.00
_cell.angle_beta   90.00
_cell.angle_gamma   90.00
#
_symmetry.space_group_name_H-M   'P 1'
#
loop_
_entity.id
_entity.type
_entity.pdbx_description
1 polymer ?
#
loop_
_entity_poly.entity_id
_entity_poly.type
_entity_poly.pdbx_seq_one_letter_code
_entity_poly.pdbx_strand_id
1 'polypeptide(L)'
;MHAPTPLYLLSLLPFAHAAETTLGAFVFHRHGDRTTKAWPPTHLTDLGYSEVYSAGSYFRSKYITNETTAIPGIAENFVNLAQLSVEAPVDTVLQNSAQGFTQALYPPVGSQLNTQTLANG
;
A
#
# COMPACT_ATOMS: atom_id res chain seq x y z
N MET A 1 21.59 4.26 51.42
CA MET A 1 22.76 4.62 50.59
C MET A 1 22.29 4.63 49.14
N HIS A 2 22.24 5.82 48.53
CA HIS A 2 21.77 5.99 47.15
C HIS A 2 22.81 5.41 46.19
N ALA A 3 22.41 4.45 45.36
CA ALA A 3 23.25 3.97 44.27
C ALA A 3 23.40 5.08 43.22
N PRO A 4 24.61 5.42 42.77
CA PRO A 4 24.82 6.41 41.73
C PRO A 4 24.28 5.85 40.41
N THR A 5 23.34 6.56 39.80
CA THR A 5 22.84 6.26 38.45
C THR A 5 24.03 6.33 37.49
N PRO A 6 24.40 5.24 36.78
CA PRO A 6 25.61 5.24 35.96
C PRO A 6 25.43 6.16 34.75
N LEU A 7 26.21 7.23 34.70
CA LEU A 7 26.21 8.26 33.64
C LEU A 7 26.46 7.69 32.23
N TYR A 8 27.05 6.49 32.14
CA TYR A 8 27.26 5.75 30.90
C TYR A 8 25.96 5.37 30.17
N LEU A 9 24.82 5.31 30.86
CA LEU A 9 23.55 5.02 30.20
C LEU A 9 23.07 6.19 29.31
N LEU A 10 23.50 7.42 29.61
CA LEU A 10 23.17 8.60 28.80
C LEU A 10 23.96 8.70 27.50
N SER A 11 25.12 8.03 27.37
CA SER A 11 25.88 8.03 26.11
C SER A 11 25.20 7.22 25.00
N LEU A 12 24.14 6.47 25.32
CA LEU A 12 23.32 5.71 24.36
C LEU A 12 22.17 6.52 23.77
N LEU A 13 21.84 7.70 24.33
CA LEU A 13 20.78 8.59 23.81
C LEU A 13 20.94 9.01 22.34
N PRO A 14 22.15 9.24 21.78
CA PRO A 14 22.32 9.54 20.36
C PRO A 14 21.92 8.38 19.43
N PHE A 15 21.87 7.16 19.97
CA PHE A 15 21.44 5.95 19.25
C PHE A 15 19.95 5.65 19.46
N ALA A 16 19.25 6.41 20.31
CA ALA A 16 17.80 6.39 20.38
C ALA A 16 17.27 7.15 19.15
N HIS A 17 17.22 6.45 18.01
CA HIS A 17 16.55 6.97 16.83
C HIS A 17 15.08 7.18 17.18
N ALA A 18 14.54 8.38 16.95
CA ALA A 18 13.11 8.61 17.07
C ALA A 18 12.43 7.70 16.05
N ALA A 19 11.62 6.75 16.52
CA ALA A 19 10.86 5.89 15.63
C ALA A 19 9.89 6.76 14.82
N GLU A 20 10.10 6.86 13.51
CA GLU A 20 9.15 7.50 12.61
C GLU A 20 7.88 6.66 12.60
N THR A 21 6.73 7.28 12.80
CA THR A 21 5.43 6.62 12.74
C THR A 21 4.68 7.12 11.52
N THR A 22 4.45 6.24 10.55
CA THR A 22 3.61 6.58 9.39
C THR A 22 2.14 6.57 9.81
N LEU A 23 1.49 7.73 9.83
CA LEU A 23 0.08 7.85 10.21
C LEU A 23 -0.89 7.56 9.06
N GLY A 24 -0.42 7.66 7.82
CA GLY A 24 -1.23 7.48 6.62
C GLY A 24 -0.45 7.84 5.36
N ALA A 25 -1.04 7.57 4.21
CA ALA A 25 -0.49 7.93 2.91
C ALA A 25 -1.58 8.56 2.04
N PHE A 26 -1.23 9.63 1.33
CA PHE A 26 -2.05 10.21 0.29
C PHE A 26 -1.28 10.14 -1.03
N VAL A 27 -1.87 9.52 -2.05
CA VAL A 27 -1.18 9.17 -3.30
C VAL A 27 -1.89 9.79 -4.49
N PHE A 28 -1.19 10.66 -5.22
CA PHE A 28 -1.58 11.03 -6.58
C PHE A 28 -0.81 10.13 -7.55
N HIS A 29 -1.50 9.20 -8.18
CA HIS A 29 -0.91 8.31 -9.19
C HIS A 29 -1.46 8.65 -10.58
N ARG A 30 -0.57 8.70 -11.58
CA ARG A 30 -0.95 8.83 -12.98
C ARG A 30 -1.30 7.45 -13.53
N HIS A 31 -2.26 7.40 -14.45
CA HIS A 31 -2.54 6.20 -15.23
C HIS A 31 -1.27 5.57 -15.83
N GLY A 32 -1.28 4.25 -16.03
CA GLY A 32 -0.22 3.54 -16.75
C GLY A 32 -0.18 3.91 -18.23
N ASP A 33 0.84 3.42 -18.94
CA ASP A 33 0.94 3.56 -20.38
C ASP A 33 -0.35 3.16 -21.12
N ARG A 34 -0.69 3.92 -22.16
CA ARG A 34 -1.95 3.79 -22.87
C ARG A 34 -1.77 4.13 -24.34
N THR A 35 -2.69 3.65 -25.16
CA THR A 35 -2.75 4.07 -26.56
C THR A 35 -2.93 5.59 -26.68
N THR A 36 -2.54 6.15 -27.83
CA THR A 36 -2.62 7.59 -28.04
C THR A 36 -4.06 8.10 -28.07
N LYS A 37 -4.28 9.32 -27.58
CA LYS A 37 -5.59 10.00 -27.65
C LYS A 37 -5.94 10.47 -29.06
N ALA A 38 -4.96 10.54 -29.96
CA ALA A 38 -5.18 10.95 -31.35
C ALA A 38 -6.03 9.93 -32.14
N TRP A 39 -6.06 8.66 -31.71
CA TRP A 39 -6.81 7.59 -32.37
C TRP A 39 -7.68 6.84 -31.36
N PRO A 40 -8.85 7.39 -30.98
CA PRO A 40 -9.79 6.73 -30.09
C PRO A 40 -10.32 5.40 -30.67
N PRO A 41 -10.70 4.42 -29.82
CA PRO A 41 -10.77 4.51 -28.36
C PRO A 41 -9.42 4.34 -27.66
N THR A 42 -9.24 5.05 -26.55
CA THR A 42 -8.02 4.98 -25.74
C THR A 42 -8.15 3.94 -24.64
N HIS A 43 -7.14 3.07 -24.52
CA HIS A 43 -7.08 2.00 -23.53
C HIS A 43 -5.68 1.88 -22.93
N LEU A 44 -5.57 1.34 -21.73
CA LEU A 44 -4.28 0.92 -21.17
C LEU A 44 -3.63 -0.12 -22.08
N THR A 45 -2.31 0.00 -22.25
CA THR A 45 -1.50 -1.06 -22.84
C THR A 45 -1.20 -2.13 -21.79
N ASP A 46 -0.71 -3.28 -22.23
CA ASP A 46 -0.21 -4.32 -21.32
C ASP A 46 0.92 -3.82 -20.40
N LEU A 47 1.80 -2.97 -20.95
CA LEU A 47 2.83 -2.26 -20.19
C LEU A 47 2.17 -1.37 -19.12
N GLY A 48 1.15 -0.61 -19.48
CA GLY A 48 0.45 0.25 -18.53
C GLY A 48 -0.20 -0.50 -17.38
N TYR A 49 -0.75 -1.69 -17.62
CA TYR A 49 -1.22 -2.57 -16.55
C TYR A 49 -0.07 -3.01 -15.63
N SER A 50 1.07 -3.39 -16.19
CA SER A 50 2.25 -3.78 -15.42
C SER A 50 2.80 -2.62 -14.57
N GLU A 51 2.80 -1.40 -15.10
CA GLU A 51 3.26 -0.20 -14.39
C GLU A 51 2.37 0.12 -13.18
N VAL A 52 1.05 0.15 -13.34
CA VAL A 52 0.14 0.47 -12.23
C VAL A 52 0.12 -0.64 -11.17
N TYR A 53 0.25 -1.90 -11.59
CA TYR A 53 0.39 -3.03 -10.67
C TYR A 53 1.71 -2.94 -9.88
N SER A 54 2.81 -2.61 -10.54
CA SER A 54 4.11 -2.42 -9.89
C SER A 54 4.08 -1.26 -8.89
N ALA A 55 3.43 -0.16 -9.26
CA ALA A 55 3.20 0.96 -8.35
C ALA A 55 2.40 0.53 -7.12
N GLY A 56 1.26 -0.15 -7.29
CA GLY A 56 0.47 -0.64 -6.15
C GLY A 56 1.25 -1.60 -5.25
N SER A 57 2.08 -2.47 -5.84
CA SER A 57 2.96 -3.39 -5.11
C SER A 57 4.00 -2.66 -4.25
N TYR A 58 4.58 -1.58 -4.78
CA TYR A 58 5.48 -0.71 -4.02
C TYR A 58 4.78 -0.09 -2.80
N PHE A 59 3.58 0.47 -2.99
CA PHE A 59 2.82 1.07 -1.89
C PHE A 59 2.39 0.03 -0.85
N ARG A 60 1.98 -1.18 -1.26
CA ARG A 60 1.73 -2.29 -0.34
C ARG A 60 2.98 -2.62 0.47
N SER A 61 4.10 -2.84 -0.22
CA SER A 61 5.36 -3.21 0.39
C SER A 61 5.74 -2.21 1.47
N LYS A 62 5.61 -0.91 1.19
CA LYS A 62 6.01 0.18 2.07
C LYS A 62 5.02 0.46 3.22
N TYR A 63 3.74 0.58 2.93
CA TYR A 63 2.77 1.13 3.87
C TYR A 63 1.84 0.09 4.53
N ILE A 64 1.87 -1.16 4.06
CA ILE A 64 1.01 -2.23 4.59
C ILE A 64 1.86 -3.33 5.24
N THR A 65 2.90 -3.82 4.56
CA THR A 65 3.64 -5.02 5.00
C THR A 65 5.03 -4.73 5.60
N ASN A 66 5.55 -3.50 5.48
CA ASN A 66 6.89 -3.19 5.97
C ASN A 66 6.91 -3.06 7.50
N GLU A 67 7.83 -3.75 8.18
CA GLU A 67 7.93 -3.72 9.64
C GLU A 67 8.22 -2.34 10.24
N THR A 68 8.83 -1.43 9.48
CA THR A 68 9.25 -0.10 9.95
C THR A 68 8.35 1.03 9.42
N THR A 69 7.84 0.90 8.20
CA THR A 69 7.10 1.98 7.51
C THR A 69 5.62 1.70 7.32
N ALA A 70 5.13 0.51 7.70
CA ALA A 70 3.70 0.22 7.66
C ALA A 70 2.92 1.17 8.56
N ILE A 71 1.70 1.49 8.13
CA ILE A 71 0.76 2.28 8.90
C ILE A 71 0.26 1.42 10.06
N PRO A 72 0.44 1.82 11.34
CA PRO A 72 0.00 1.02 12.47
C PRO A 72 -1.50 0.71 12.41
N GLY A 73 -1.86 -0.58 12.52
CA GLY A 73 -3.25 -1.04 12.53
C GLY A 73 -3.95 -1.09 11.17
N ILE A 74 -3.25 -0.83 10.06
CA ILE A 74 -3.78 -1.10 8.72
C ILE A 74 -4.02 -2.60 8.55
N ALA A 75 -5.14 -2.98 7.94
CA ALA A 75 -5.42 -4.37 7.64
C ALA A 75 -4.44 -4.87 6.56
N GLU A 76 -3.71 -5.95 6.81
CA GLU A 76 -2.68 -6.43 5.88
C GLU A 76 -3.21 -7.35 4.77
N ASN A 77 -4.07 -8.30 5.15
CA ASN A 77 -4.52 -9.38 4.27
C ASN A 77 -5.86 -9.08 3.60
N PHE A 78 -6.84 -8.63 4.38
CA PHE A 78 -8.18 -8.33 3.88
C PHE A 78 -8.36 -6.81 3.81
N VAL A 79 -8.91 -6.33 2.69
CA VAL A 79 -9.20 -4.91 2.53
C VAL A 79 -10.24 -4.46 3.57
N ASN A 80 -9.93 -3.40 4.31
CA ASN A 80 -10.89 -2.73 5.18
C ASN A 80 -11.28 -1.40 4.54
N LEU A 81 -12.51 -1.31 4.02
CA LEU A 81 -12.99 -0.11 3.32
C LEU A 81 -13.10 1.12 4.21
N ALA A 82 -13.08 1.00 5.55
CA ALA A 82 -13.01 2.14 6.45
C ALA A 82 -11.60 2.78 6.52
N GLN A 83 -10.58 2.10 6.01
CA GLN A 83 -9.17 2.54 6.04
C GLN A 83 -8.68 3.08 4.69
N LEU A 84 -9.46 2.96 3.62
CA LEU A 84 -9.09 3.36 2.27
C LEU A 84 -10.16 4.23 1.61
N SER A 85 -9.71 5.29 0.93
CA SER A 85 -10.52 6.02 -0.05
C SER A 85 -9.78 6.03 -1.38
N VAL A 86 -10.46 5.64 -2.46
CA VAL A 86 -9.89 5.58 -3.81
C VAL A 86 -10.86 6.27 -4.76
N GLU A 87 -10.37 7.31 -5.43
CA GLU A 87 -11.15 8.10 -6.37
C GLU A 87 -10.44 8.18 -7.71
N ALA A 88 -11.21 8.08 -8.80
CA ALA A 88 -10.74 8.27 -10.16
C ALA A 88 -11.84 8.96 -10.99
N PRO A 89 -11.49 9.86 -11.93
CA PRO A 89 -12.48 10.40 -12.85
C PRO A 89 -13.13 9.31 -13.70
N VAL A 90 -14.33 9.59 -14.21
CA VAL A 90 -15.10 8.67 -15.07
C VAL A 90 -14.46 8.60 -16.47
N ASP A 91 -13.42 7.77 -16.59
CA ASP A 91 -12.65 7.51 -17.80
C ASP A 91 -12.11 6.06 -17.75
N THR A 92 -12.13 5.37 -18.89
CA THR A 92 -11.76 3.94 -18.98
C THR A 92 -10.32 3.67 -18.58
N VAL A 93 -9.38 4.56 -18.93
CA VAL A 93 -7.96 4.40 -18.57
C VAL A 93 -7.79 4.66 -17.08
N LEU A 94 -8.41 5.72 -16.56
CA LEU A 94 -8.22 6.12 -15.16
C LEU A 94 -8.82 5.12 -14.19
N GLN A 95 -10.04 4.63 -14.46
CA GLN A 95 -10.70 3.63 -13.63
C GLN A 95 -9.99 2.27 -13.69
N ASN A 96 -9.50 1.85 -14.86
CA ASN A 96 -8.73 0.61 -14.98
C ASN A 96 -7.36 0.72 -14.30
N SER A 97 -6.72 1.90 -14.35
CA SER A 97 -5.46 2.14 -13.63
C SER A 97 -5.65 2.07 -12.12
N ALA A 98 -6.71 2.69 -11.60
CA ALA A 98 -7.07 2.60 -10.19
C ALA A 98 -7.37 1.15 -9.76
N GLN A 99 -8.07 0.37 -10.58
CA GLN A 99 -8.27 -1.06 -10.34
C GLN A 99 -6.94 -1.83 -10.31
N GLY A 100 -6.07 -1.66 -11.31
CA GLY A 100 -4.77 -2.36 -11.34
C GLY A 100 -3.90 -2.02 -10.13
N PHE A 101 -3.85 -0.75 -9.74
CA PHE A 101 -3.14 -0.31 -8.54
C PHE A 101 -3.71 -0.97 -7.27
N THR A 102 -5.04 -0.94 -7.09
CA THR A 102 -5.68 -1.47 -5.88
C THR A 102 -5.64 -2.99 -5.79
N GLN A 103 -5.65 -3.70 -6.93
CA GLN A 103 -5.41 -5.15 -6.95
C GLN A 103 -4.02 -5.52 -6.47
N ALA A 104 -2.99 -4.72 -6.78
CA ALA A 104 -1.66 -4.94 -6.23
C ALA A 104 -1.54 -4.49 -4.76
N LEU A 105 -2.30 -3.45 -4.36
CA LEU A 105 -2.33 -2.96 -2.98
C LEU A 105 -2.91 -4.02 -2.02
N TYR A 106 -3.99 -4.67 -2.43
CA TYR A 106 -4.64 -5.79 -1.74
C TYR A 106 -4.84 -6.96 -2.72
N PRO A 107 -3.81 -7.80 -2.92
CA PRO A 107 -3.90 -8.95 -3.82
C PRO A 107 -4.80 -10.04 -3.24
N PRO A 108 -5.26 -10.99 -4.08
CA PRO A 108 -5.93 -12.19 -3.59
C PRO A 108 -5.09 -12.89 -2.50
N VAL A 109 -5.73 -13.25 -1.39
CA VAL A 109 -5.09 -13.70 -0.13
C VAL A 109 -4.29 -15.01 -0.20
N GLY A 110 -4.14 -15.58 -1.39
CA GLY A 110 -3.31 -16.77 -1.64
C GLY A 110 -3.83 -18.03 -0.97
N SER A 111 -3.08 -19.13 -1.10
CA SER A 111 -3.46 -20.48 -0.64
C SER A 111 -3.49 -20.67 0.88
N GLN A 112 -2.98 -19.71 1.66
CA GLN A 112 -2.96 -19.81 3.12
C GLN A 112 -4.25 -19.30 3.76
N LEU A 113 -4.98 -18.44 3.03
CA LEU A 113 -6.27 -17.85 3.45
C LEU A 113 -7.37 -18.17 2.41
N ASN A 114 -7.14 -19.13 1.51
CA ASN A 114 -8.07 -19.49 0.41
C ASN A 114 -9.23 -20.38 0.84
N THR A 115 -9.29 -20.84 2.09
CA THR A 115 -10.39 -21.63 2.59
C THR A 115 -11.38 -20.73 3.33
N GLN A 116 -12.61 -20.72 2.86
CA GLN A 116 -13.73 -20.05 3.51
C GLN A 116 -14.82 -21.09 3.73
N THR A 117 -15.29 -21.22 4.97
CA THR A 117 -16.52 -21.97 5.25
C THR A 117 -17.70 -21.04 5.01
N LEU A 118 -18.53 -21.38 4.03
CA LEU A 118 -19.75 -20.64 3.76
C LEU A 118 -20.78 -20.92 4.84
N ALA A 119 -21.78 -20.03 4.97
CA ALA A 119 -22.80 -20.14 6.01
C ALA A 119 -23.61 -21.46 5.97
N ASN A 120 -23.58 -22.17 4.85
CA ASN A 120 -24.27 -23.44 4.64
C ASN A 120 -23.39 -24.70 4.80
N GLY A 121 -22.14 -24.54 5.25
CA GLY A 121 -21.17 -25.65 5.34
C GLY A 121 -20.76 -26.19 3.98
#